data_AF-A0A2E2D6Z4-F1
#
_entry.id   AF-A0A2E2D6Z4-F1
#
_cell.length_a   1.000
_cell.length_b   1.000
_cell.length_c   1.000
_cell.angle_alpha   90.00
_cell.angle_beta   90.00
_cell.angle_gamma   90.00
#
_symmetry.space_group_name_H-M   'P 1'
#
loop_
_entity.id
_entity.type
_entity.pdbx_description
1 polymer ?
#
loop_
_entity_poly.entity_id
_entity_poly.type
_entity_poly.pdbx_seq_one_letter_code
_entity_poly.pdbx_strand_id
1 'polypeptide(L)'
;MDDLSNRYFGIIQDMVSEQKQPLNTFEEVTVDELNSIIDTELNEDMTFTEVYESLDRTEHRYFYISLNDTDVLEAIEDEREIAEQLDLWLVCIVPQCIYIALHQ
;
A
#
# COMPACT_ATOMS: atom_id res chain seq x y z
N MET A 1 -29.14 28.12 32.24
CA MET A 1 -29.59 28.08 30.83
C MET A 1 -28.49 27.34 30.11
N ASP A 2 -28.53 26.04 30.31
CA ASP A 2 -27.70 25.04 29.67
C ASP A 2 -28.27 24.72 28.29
N ASP A 3 -27.50 23.98 27.51
CA ASP A 3 -27.93 23.27 26.29
C ASP A 3 -27.78 23.97 24.92
N LEU A 4 -26.66 24.66 24.71
CA LEU A 4 -26.15 24.88 23.34
C LEU A 4 -24.78 24.21 23.07
N SER A 5 -24.02 23.85 24.11
CA SER A 5 -22.74 23.14 23.95
C SER A 5 -22.91 21.66 23.57
N ASN A 6 -24.02 21.01 23.94
CA ASN A 6 -24.24 19.59 23.68
C ASN A 6 -24.71 19.28 22.25
N ARG A 7 -25.12 20.28 21.46
CA ARG A 7 -25.52 20.07 20.06
C ARG A 7 -24.35 20.07 19.07
N TYR A 8 -23.22 20.69 19.45
CA TYR A 8 -22.03 20.71 18.59
C TYR A 8 -21.13 19.49 18.79
N PHE A 9 -21.17 18.85 19.96
CA PHE A 9 -20.42 17.62 20.21
C PHE A 9 -20.97 16.40 19.45
N GLY A 10 -22.26 16.38 19.12
CA GLY A 10 -22.90 15.26 18.40
C GLY A 10 -22.66 15.23 16.89
N ILE A 11 -22.15 16.31 16.28
CA ILE A 11 -21.88 16.35 14.82
C ILE A 11 -20.40 16.03 14.52
N ILE A 12 -19.50 16.28 15.48
CA ILE A 12 -18.07 16.03 15.30
C ILE A 12 -17.70 14.57 15.60
N GLN A 13 -18.57 13.78 16.23
CA GLN A 13 -18.27 12.37 16.54
C GLN A 13 -18.62 11.37 15.44
N ASP A 14 -19.37 11.76 14.41
CA ASP A 14 -19.66 10.90 13.24
C ASP A 14 -18.61 11.06 12.10
N MET A 15 -17.63 11.94 12.26
CA MET A 15 -16.52 12.10 11.29
C MET A 15 -15.27 11.29 11.69
N VAL A 16 -15.42 10.32 12.59
CA VAL A 16 -14.41 9.28 12.83
C VAL A 16 -14.92 7.94 12.28
N SER A 17 -15.66 7.98 11.17
CA SER A 17 -15.77 6.82 10.28
C SER A 17 -14.48 6.75 9.49
N GLU A 18 -13.59 5.85 9.93
CA GLU A 18 -12.47 5.31 9.17
C GLU A 18 -11.57 6.39 8.55
N GLN A 19 -10.55 6.81 9.30
CA GLN A 19 -9.32 7.28 8.67
C GLN A 19 -8.66 6.08 7.95
N LYS A 20 -9.29 5.57 6.88
CA LYS A 20 -8.56 4.90 5.82
C LYS A 20 -7.66 5.98 5.25
N GLN A 21 -6.36 5.84 5.46
CA GLN A 21 -5.39 6.63 4.70
C GLN A 21 -5.82 6.55 3.22
N PRO A 22 -5.73 7.65 2.45
CA PRO A 22 -6.02 7.56 1.02
C PRO A 22 -5.13 6.45 0.46
N LEU A 23 -5.75 5.43 -0.15
CA LEU A 23 -5.13 4.25 -0.76
C LEU A 23 -4.36 4.63 -2.03
N ASN A 24 -3.59 5.72 -1.97
CA ASN A 24 -3.08 6.46 -3.13
C ASN A 24 -1.66 6.98 -2.92
N THR A 25 -1.05 6.78 -1.74
CA THR A 25 0.33 7.23 -1.50
C THR A 25 1.20 6.03 -1.24
N PHE A 26 2.18 5.81 -2.12
CA PHE A 26 3.18 4.77 -1.95
C PHE A 26 4.18 5.19 -0.89
N GLU A 27 4.47 4.29 0.05
CA GLU A 27 5.58 4.44 0.98
C GLU A 27 6.89 4.18 0.25
N GLU A 28 7.79 5.16 0.25
CA GLU A 28 9.13 5.00 -0.32
C GLU A 28 9.97 4.15 0.63
N VAL A 29 10.47 3.02 0.13
CA VAL A 29 11.31 2.09 0.89
C VAL A 29 12.57 1.77 0.09
N THR A 30 13.67 1.57 0.79
CA THR A 30 14.88 0.99 0.20
C THR A 30 14.74 -0.51 0.03
N VAL A 31 15.58 -1.10 -0.82
CA VAL A 31 15.68 -2.56 -0.99
C VAL A 31 15.94 -3.26 0.35
N ASP A 32 16.83 -2.70 1.18
CA ASP A 32 17.18 -3.27 2.49
C ASP A 32 16.00 -3.25 3.48
N GLU A 33 15.23 -2.15 3.49
CA GLU A 33 14.02 -2.04 4.31
C GLU A 33 12.97 -3.05 3.86
N LEU A 34 12.73 -3.17 2.56
CA LEU A 34 11.78 -4.12 2.02
C LEU A 34 12.17 -5.57 2.35
N ASN A 35 13.43 -5.94 2.12
CA ASN A 35 13.97 -7.26 2.46
C ASN A 35 13.77 -7.60 3.95
N SER A 36 13.94 -6.61 4.83
CA SER A 36 13.76 -6.78 6.28
C SER A 36 12.30 -7.05 6.69
N ILE A 37 11.34 -6.62 5.87
CA ILE A 37 9.90 -6.70 6.17
C ILE A 37 9.29 -7.98 5.57
N ILE A 38 9.62 -8.29 4.31
CA ILE A 38 8.98 -9.40 3.58
C ILE A 38 9.87 -10.62 3.34
N ASP A 39 11.06 -10.67 3.96
CA ASP A 39 12.01 -11.80 3.88
C ASP A 39 12.39 -12.13 2.43
N THR A 40 12.79 -11.09 1.69
CA THR A 40 13.29 -11.20 0.32
C THR A 40 14.80 -10.97 0.27
N GLU A 41 15.44 -11.40 -0.81
CA GLU A 41 16.87 -11.18 -1.08
C GLU A 41 17.07 -10.26 -2.31
N LEU A 42 16.28 -9.17 -2.38
CA LEU A 42 16.40 -8.18 -3.47
C LEU A 42 17.74 -7.43 -3.37
N ASN A 43 18.22 -6.93 -4.51
CA ASN A 43 19.44 -6.13 -4.60
C ASN A 43 19.19 -4.87 -5.47
N GLU A 44 19.86 -3.76 -5.14
CA GLU A 44 19.77 -2.49 -5.86
C GLU A 44 20.15 -2.57 -7.35
N ASP A 45 20.99 -3.54 -7.73
CA ASP A 45 21.42 -3.78 -9.11
C ASP A 45 20.44 -4.66 -9.91
N MET A 46 19.39 -5.19 -9.29
CA MET A 46 18.41 -6.06 -9.96
C MET A 46 17.55 -5.29 -10.95
N THR A 47 17.27 -5.91 -12.09
CA THR A 47 16.27 -5.44 -13.04
C THR A 47 14.86 -5.69 -12.54
N PHE A 48 13.87 -4.98 -13.09
CA PHE A 48 12.45 -5.22 -12.79
C PHE A 48 12.06 -6.70 -12.90
N THR A 49 12.51 -7.40 -13.93
CA THR A 49 12.22 -8.83 -14.12
C THR A 49 12.80 -9.68 -13.00
N GLU A 50 14.02 -9.40 -12.55
CA GLU A 50 14.66 -10.13 -11.45
C GLU A 50 13.96 -9.85 -10.11
N VAL A 51 13.51 -8.60 -9.89
CA VAL A 51 12.70 -8.24 -8.72
C VAL A 51 11.37 -8.99 -8.75
N TYR A 52 10.67 -8.98 -9.90
CA TYR A 52 9.43 -9.73 -10.11
C TYR A 52 9.61 -11.22 -9.83
N GLU A 53 10.62 -11.86 -10.44
CA GLU A 53 10.88 -13.28 -10.24
C GLU A 53 11.27 -13.62 -8.79
N SER A 54 11.95 -12.71 -8.09
CA SER A 54 12.30 -12.90 -6.68
C SER A 54 11.06 -12.83 -5.78
N LEU A 55 10.15 -11.88 -6.06
CA LEU A 55 8.90 -11.72 -5.32
C LEU A 55 7.89 -12.84 -5.61
N ASP A 56 7.84 -13.36 -6.84
CA ASP A 56 6.97 -14.49 -7.22
C ASP A 56 7.39 -15.79 -6.52
N ARG A 57 8.67 -15.91 -6.15
CA ARG A 57 9.20 -17.05 -5.37
C ARG A 57 8.87 -16.96 -3.88
N THR A 58 8.68 -15.76 -3.34
CA THR A 58 8.21 -15.57 -1.97
C THR A 58 6.70 -15.75 -1.93
N GLU A 59 6.19 -16.65 -1.09
CA GLU A 59 4.79 -17.09 -1.06
C GLU A 59 3.78 -15.91 -1.00
N HIS A 60 3.36 -15.45 -2.19
CA HIS A 60 2.13 -14.70 -2.47
C HIS A 60 1.87 -13.45 -1.62
N ARG A 61 2.91 -12.65 -1.39
CA ARG A 61 2.79 -11.40 -0.60
C ARG A 61 2.53 -10.15 -1.43
N TYR A 62 2.24 -10.24 -2.73
CA TYR A 62 1.88 -9.06 -3.53
C TYR A 62 0.62 -9.29 -4.37
N PHE A 63 -0.18 -8.23 -4.43
CA PHE A 63 -1.37 -8.10 -5.24
C PHE A 63 -1.00 -7.71 -6.68
N TYR A 64 -0.13 -6.70 -6.82
CA TYR A 64 0.28 -6.18 -8.11
C TYR A 64 1.66 -5.50 -8.02
N ILE A 65 2.38 -5.46 -9.14
CA ILE A 65 3.72 -4.85 -9.26
C ILE A 65 3.87 -4.20 -10.65
N SER A 66 4.34 -2.96 -10.69
CA SER A 66 4.61 -2.23 -11.94
C SER A 66 5.74 -1.20 -11.77
N LEU A 67 6.27 -0.72 -12.88
CA LEU A 67 7.16 0.45 -12.94
C LEU A 67 6.39 1.79 -12.97
N ASN A 68 5.06 1.73 -13.00
CA ASN A 68 4.18 2.87 -13.03
C ASN A 68 3.20 2.80 -11.86
N ASP A 69 3.16 3.85 -11.04
CA ASP A 69 2.26 3.97 -9.89
C ASP A 69 0.79 3.88 -10.32
N THR A 70 0.46 4.50 -11.45
CA THR A 70 -0.90 4.58 -11.99
C THR A 70 -1.41 3.18 -12.32
N ASP A 71 -0.59 2.30 -12.89
CA ASP A 71 -1.00 0.94 -13.24
C ASP A 71 -1.38 0.14 -11.98
N VAL A 72 -0.64 0.33 -10.88
CA VAL A 72 -0.91 -0.35 -9.61
C VAL A 72 -2.23 0.15 -9.01
N LEU A 73 -2.46 1.48 -9.04
CA LEU A 73 -3.69 2.08 -8.54
C LEU A 73 -4.92 1.69 -9.38
N GLU A 74 -4.78 1.63 -10.71
CA GLU A 74 -5.84 1.16 -11.61
C GLU A 74 -6.16 -0.31 -11.34
N ALA A 75 -5.15 -1.17 -11.15
CA ALA A 75 -5.37 -2.57 -10.82
C ALA A 75 -6.13 -2.75 -9.49
N ILE A 76 -5.82 -1.92 -8.49
CA ILE A 76 -6.51 -1.90 -7.20
C ILE A 76 -7.97 -1.45 -7.36
N GLU A 77 -8.25 -0.43 -8.17
CA GLU A 77 -9.62 0.05 -8.38
C GLU A 77 -10.44 -0.94 -9.21
N ASP A 78 -9.84 -1.55 -10.23
CA ASP A 78 -10.49 -2.57 -11.07
C ASP A 78 -10.92 -3.79 -10.24
N GLU A 79 -10.12 -4.15 -9.24
CA GLU A 79 -10.38 -5.26 -8.31
C GLU A 79 -10.67 -4.79 -6.88
N ARG A 80 -11.34 -3.63 -6.73
CA ARG A 80 -11.53 -2.97 -5.42
C ARG A 80 -12.13 -3.88 -4.35
N GLU A 81 -13.10 -4.72 -4.70
CA GLU A 81 -13.73 -5.64 -3.74
C GLU A 81 -12.73 -6.63 -3.13
N ILE A 82 -11.72 -7.05 -3.90
CA ILE A 82 -10.67 -7.95 -3.46
C ILE A 82 -9.62 -7.14 -2.69
N ALA A 83 -9.17 -6.01 -3.24
CA ALA A 83 -8.18 -5.14 -2.62
C ALA A 83 -8.60 -4.64 -1.21
N GLU A 84 -9.88 -4.29 -1.03
CA GLU A 84 -10.43 -3.87 0.27
C GLU A 84 -10.37 -4.97 1.35
N GLN A 85 -10.22 -6.23 0.95
CA GLN A 85 -10.11 -7.37 1.88
C GLN A 85 -8.66 -7.75 2.20
N LEU A 86 -7.69 -7.29 1.42
CA LEU A 86 -6.30 -7.78 1.44
C LEU A 86 -5.32 -6.90 2.23
N ASP A 87 -5.81 -5.89 2.96
CA ASP A 87 -5.01 -4.92 3.75
C ASP A 87 -3.70 -4.52 3.05
N LEU A 88 -3.87 -3.90 1.87
CA LEU A 88 -2.76 -3.65 0.97
C LEU A 88 -1.81 -2.58 1.50
N TRP A 89 -0.52 -2.90 1.53
CA TRP A 89 0.56 -1.96 1.77
C TRP A 89 1.20 -1.54 0.44
N LEU A 90 1.03 -0.28 0.07
CA LEU A 90 1.55 0.27 -1.19
C LEU A 90 2.96 0.80 -0.97
N VAL A 91 3.93 0.21 -1.65
CA VAL A 91 5.36 0.57 -1.53
C VAL A 91 5.98 0.93 -2.87
N CYS A 92 6.93 1.86 -2.84
CA CYS A 92 7.79 2.22 -3.95
C CYS A 92 9.24 1.94 -3.57
N ILE A 93 9.90 1.01 -4.28
CA ILE A 93 11.30 0.70 -4.06
C ILE A 93 12.16 1.78 -4.71
N VAL A 94 12.89 2.54 -3.89
CA VAL A 94 13.88 3.52 -4.36
C VAL A 94 15.29 2.92 -4.37
N PRO A 95 16.17 3.29 -5.33
CA PRO A 95 15.98 4.27 -6.40
C PRO A 95 15.34 3.71 -7.69
N GLN A 96 14.96 2.43 -7.70
CA GLN A 96 14.51 1.73 -8.91
C GLN A 96 13.12 2.18 -9.41
N CYS A 97 12.35 2.87 -8.56
CA CYS A 97 10.96 3.30 -8.80
C CYS A 97 10.05 2.13 -9.21
N ILE A 98 10.13 1.02 -8.46
CA ILE A 98 9.25 -0.13 -8.62
C ILE A 98 8.11 -0.02 -7.62
N TYR A 99 6.87 0.02 -8.10
CA TYR A 99 5.66 0.15 -7.30
C TYR A 99 5.04 -1.22 -7.07
N ILE A 100 4.71 -1.51 -5.82
CA ILE A 100 4.20 -2.82 -5.39
C ILE A 100 3.04 -2.60 -4.43
N ALA A 101 1.96 -3.35 -4.62
CA ALA A 101 0.91 -3.51 -3.64
C ALA A 101 1.12 -4.84 -2.90
N LEU A 102 1.55 -4.79 -1.64
CA LEU A 102 1.86 -5.95 -0.81
C LEU A 102 0.66 -6.35 0.06
N HIS A 103 0.48 -7.64 0.31
CA HIS A 103 -0.45 -8.15 1.32
C HIS A 103 0.23 -8.11 2.70
N GLN A 104 -0.45 -7.57 3.72
CA GLN A 104 -0.01 -7.63 5.12
C GLN A 104 -0.70 -8.73 5.93
#